data_AF-A0A4P5P8G6-F1
#
_entry.id   AF-A0A4P5P8G6-F1
#
_cell.length_a   1.000
_cell.length_b   1.000
_cell.length_c   1.000
_cell.angle_alpha   90.00
_cell.angle_beta   90.00
_cell.angle_gamma   90.00
#
_symmetry.space_group_name_H-M   'P 1'
#
loop_
_entity.id
_entity.type
_entity.pdbx_description
1 polymer ?
#
loop_
_entity_poly.entity_id
_entity_poly.type
_entity_poly.pdbx_seq_one_letter_code
_entity_poly.pdbx_strand_id
1 'polypeptide(L)'
;MKRDKVFERLAAHALARKEENQQQSLQRRNQVVDLFGIEHKSQGDSAHPATFYISITPDLIYLERFEFKIIISPFAMPIGGRGATGMASIAVTESANGTHTVNPNPHNHTLDAGVTLVSSSVQNVRLKIAGIDMTDAFKKQYPNNWIDGEGVFPNEGFENFDVLKAVEHLWDWQRGVVLSPGYKKVELFATGTFNATLVNYLKYSHTNR
;
A
#
# COMPACT_ATOMS: atom_id res chain seq x y z
N MET A 1 -13.45 37.94 -55.53
CA MET A 1 -12.58 38.53 -54.49
C MET A 1 -12.91 38.16 -53.04
N LYS A 2 -14.14 37.76 -52.65
CA LYS A 2 -14.44 37.30 -51.27
C LYS A 2 -14.19 35.79 -51.05
N ARG A 3 -14.25 34.97 -52.11
CA ARG A 3 -14.09 33.51 -52.04
C ARG A 3 -12.63 33.10 -51.79
N ASP A 4 -11.68 33.78 -52.42
CA ASP A 4 -10.24 33.45 -52.31
C ASP A 4 -9.70 33.67 -50.90
N LYS A 5 -10.13 34.75 -50.23
CA LYS A 5 -9.77 35.02 -48.82
C LYS A 5 -10.35 33.99 -47.84
N VAL A 6 -11.45 33.34 -48.17
CA VAL A 6 -12.03 32.27 -47.34
C VAL A 6 -11.20 30.99 -47.49
N PHE A 7 -10.79 30.65 -48.71
CA PHE A 7 -9.92 29.50 -48.97
C PHE A 7 -8.53 29.67 -48.34
N GLU A 8 -7.93 30.86 -48.41
CA GLU A 8 -6.66 31.16 -47.73
C GLU A 8 -6.77 30.98 -46.21
N ARG A 9 -7.85 31.50 -45.59
CA ARG A 9 -8.08 31.33 -44.14
C ARG A 9 -8.31 29.88 -43.76
N LEU A 10 -9.00 29.11 -44.59
CA LEU A 10 -9.24 27.69 -44.34
C LEU A 10 -7.95 26.87 -44.45
N ALA A 11 -7.12 27.17 -45.45
CA ALA A 11 -5.80 26.55 -45.63
C ALA A 11 -4.85 26.89 -44.47
N ALA A 12 -4.83 28.15 -44.03
CA ALA A 12 -4.04 28.57 -42.88
C ALA A 12 -4.47 27.86 -41.59
N HIS A 13 -5.77 27.70 -41.36
CA HIS A 13 -6.29 26.95 -40.21
C HIS A 13 -5.96 25.45 -40.26
N ALA A 14 -6.02 24.83 -41.45
CA ALA A 14 -5.65 23.42 -41.62
C ALA A 14 -4.16 23.19 -41.34
N LEU A 15 -3.31 24.13 -41.75
CA LEU A 15 -1.87 24.08 -41.53
C LEU A 15 -1.52 24.29 -40.05
N ALA A 16 -2.14 25.27 -39.40
CA ALA A 16 -2.00 25.50 -37.96
C ALA A 16 -2.41 24.27 -37.12
N ARG A 17 -3.53 23.62 -37.46
CA ARG A 17 -3.93 22.36 -36.78
C ARG A 17 -2.94 21.22 -37.01
N LYS A 18 -2.33 21.15 -38.20
CA LYS A 18 -1.31 20.14 -38.49
C LYS A 18 -0.06 20.36 -37.66
N GLU A 19 0.40 21.60 -37.56
CA GLU A 19 1.56 21.99 -36.73
C GLU A 19 1.28 21.76 -35.24
N GLU A 20 0.08 22.13 -34.75
CA GLU A 20 -0.33 21.90 -33.36
C GLU A 20 -0.40 20.40 -33.04
N ASN A 21 -0.99 19.59 -33.92
CA ASN A 21 -1.00 18.13 -33.78
C ASN A 21 0.42 17.54 -33.79
N GLN A 22 1.31 18.08 -34.62
CA GLN A 22 2.70 17.64 -34.70
C GLN A 22 3.46 18.02 -33.42
N GLN A 23 3.27 19.23 -32.89
CA GLN A 23 3.83 19.67 -31.62
C GLN A 23 3.27 18.89 -30.42
N GLN A 24 1.97 18.64 -30.36
CA GLN A 24 1.36 17.79 -29.33
C GLN A 24 1.89 16.34 -29.40
N SER A 25 2.13 15.83 -30.62
CA SER A 25 2.73 14.50 -30.78
C SER A 25 4.17 14.44 -30.27
N LEU A 26 4.94 15.54 -30.46
CA LEU A 26 6.31 15.67 -29.96
C LEU A 26 6.35 15.85 -28.43
N GLN A 27 5.41 16.59 -27.85
CA GLN A 27 5.28 16.72 -26.40
C GLN A 27 4.94 15.37 -25.75
N ARG A 28 4.09 14.54 -26.39
CA ARG A 28 3.80 13.17 -25.92
C ARG A 28 4.99 12.22 -26.07
N ARG A 29 5.83 12.41 -27.10
CA ARG A 29 7.02 11.58 -27.36
C ARG A 29 8.20 11.82 -26.40
N ASN A 30 8.19 12.91 -25.63
CA ASN A 30 9.24 13.24 -24.66
C ASN A 30 8.68 13.41 -23.24
N GLN A 31 7.52 12.79 -22.95
CA GLN A 31 6.89 12.92 -21.64
C GLN A 31 7.48 11.91 -20.65
N VAL A 32 8.20 12.43 -19.67
CA VAL A 32 8.60 11.70 -18.46
C VAL A 32 7.46 11.82 -17.46
N VAL A 33 7.03 10.70 -16.89
CA VAL A 33 6.00 10.67 -15.85
C VAL A 33 6.63 10.21 -14.55
N ASP A 34 6.37 11.00 -13.51
CA ASP A 34 6.84 10.76 -12.17
C ASP A 34 5.63 10.53 -11.25
N LEU A 35 5.57 9.37 -10.60
CA LEU A 35 4.64 9.10 -9.50
C LEU A 35 5.47 9.12 -8.21
N PHE A 36 5.30 10.20 -7.44
CA PHE A 36 5.97 10.37 -6.16
C PHE A 36 5.00 10.12 -5.00
N GLY A 37 5.43 9.28 -4.04
CA GLY A 37 4.84 9.24 -2.71
C GLY A 37 3.46 8.59 -2.64
N ILE A 38 3.14 7.66 -3.54
CA ILE A 38 1.86 6.92 -3.44
C ILE A 38 1.98 5.91 -2.30
N GLU A 39 1.16 6.11 -1.27
CA GLU A 39 1.12 5.26 -0.09
C GLU A 39 0.08 4.15 -0.24
N HIS A 40 0.53 2.92 -0.01
CA HIS A 40 -0.33 1.74 0.08
C HIS A 40 -0.24 1.19 1.51
N LYS A 41 -1.37 1.11 2.22
CA LYS A 41 -1.42 0.63 3.60
C LYS A 41 -2.00 -0.76 3.65
N SER A 42 -1.39 -1.64 4.43
CA SER A 42 -1.81 -3.03 4.58
C SER A 42 -1.33 -3.58 5.91
N GLN A 43 -2.12 -4.47 6.50
CA GLN A 43 -1.78 -5.15 7.75
C GLN A 43 -1.35 -6.58 7.45
N GLY A 44 -0.43 -7.09 8.25
CA GLY A 44 0.05 -8.46 8.18
C GLY A 44 0.19 -9.08 9.56
N ASP A 45 0.23 -10.40 9.58
CA ASP A 45 0.54 -11.21 10.74
C ASP A 45 1.51 -12.35 10.37
N SER A 46 1.85 -13.20 11.34
CA SER A 46 2.76 -14.33 11.13
C SER A 46 2.29 -15.35 10.07
N ALA A 47 0.99 -15.41 9.78
CA ALA A 47 0.38 -16.33 8.81
C ALA A 47 0.05 -15.65 7.48
N HIS A 48 -0.29 -14.36 7.49
CA HIS A 48 -0.76 -13.59 6.34
C HIS A 48 0.13 -12.38 6.09
N PRO A 49 0.76 -12.26 4.91
CA PRO A 49 1.59 -11.11 4.60
C PRO A 49 0.77 -9.83 4.40
N ALA A 50 1.36 -8.69 4.74
CA ALA A 50 0.85 -7.40 4.27
C ALA A 50 1.04 -7.33 2.74
N THR A 51 -0.06 -7.18 2.01
CA THR A 51 -0.07 -7.18 0.55
C THR A 51 -0.33 -5.78 0.03
N PHE A 52 0.51 -5.34 -0.90
CA PHE A 52 0.40 -4.10 -1.64
C PHE A 52 0.31 -4.39 -3.13
N TYR A 53 -0.28 -3.47 -3.87
CA TYR A 53 -0.34 -3.59 -5.30
C TYR A 53 0.07 -2.29 -5.96
N ILE A 54 1.01 -2.42 -6.91
CA ILE A 54 1.53 -1.33 -7.70
C ILE A 54 1.29 -1.62 -9.17
N SER A 55 0.90 -0.60 -9.91
CA SER A 55 0.66 -0.70 -11.34
C SER A 55 1.87 -0.17 -12.11
N ILE A 56 2.39 -0.98 -13.03
CA ILE A 56 3.44 -0.59 -13.96
C ILE A 56 2.81 -0.54 -15.36
N THR A 57 2.85 0.62 -16.01
CA THR A 57 2.21 0.81 -17.33
C THR A 57 2.88 -0.03 -18.43
N PRO A 58 2.14 -0.57 -19.43
CA PRO A 58 2.74 -1.20 -20.60
C PRO A 58 3.42 -0.20 -21.54
N ASP A 59 3.05 1.08 -21.49
CA ASP A 59 3.58 2.14 -22.37
C ASP A 59 4.96 2.65 -21.94
N LEU A 60 5.65 1.94 -21.03
CA LEU A 60 7.01 2.26 -20.63
C LEU A 60 8.01 1.76 -21.66
N ILE A 61 9.05 2.55 -21.89
CA ILE A 61 10.19 2.15 -22.74
C ILE A 61 11.41 1.88 -21.87
N TYR A 62 11.58 2.67 -20.82
CA TYR A 62 12.57 2.43 -19.78
C TYR A 62 12.04 2.94 -18.43
N LEU A 63 12.32 2.16 -17.38
CA LEU A 63 12.19 2.61 -16.00
C LEU A 63 13.42 3.46 -15.67
N GLU A 64 13.21 4.72 -15.33
CA GLU A 64 14.27 5.59 -14.81
C GLU A 64 14.43 5.42 -13.30
N ARG A 65 13.32 5.15 -12.61
CA ARG A 65 13.30 4.95 -11.16
C ARG A 65 12.21 3.97 -10.80
N PHE A 66 12.55 2.97 -10.00
CA PHE A 66 11.58 2.11 -9.36
C PHE A 66 12.07 1.86 -7.94
N GLU A 67 11.56 2.65 -7.01
CA GLU A 67 12.01 2.71 -5.64
C GLU A 67 10.81 2.69 -4.69
N PHE A 68 11.01 2.22 -3.46
CA PHE A 68 10.00 2.38 -2.42
C PHE A 68 10.61 2.49 -1.02
N LYS A 69 9.82 3.01 -0.08
CA LYS A 69 10.06 2.88 1.36
C LYS A 69 9.03 1.95 1.98
N ILE A 70 9.42 1.33 3.09
CA ILE A 70 8.51 0.60 3.96
C ILE A 70 8.46 1.31 5.30
N ILE A 71 7.24 1.60 5.76
CA ILE A 71 7.00 2.19 7.07
C ILE A 71 6.24 1.18 7.91
N ILE A 72 6.80 0.80 9.04
CA ILE A 72 6.13 -0.03 10.06
C ILE A 72 5.67 0.90 11.18
N SER A 73 4.38 0.89 11.48
CA SER A 73 3.79 1.81 12.46
C SER A 73 2.91 1.07 13.46
N PRO A 74 2.72 1.61 14.67
CA PRO A 74 1.70 1.09 15.58
C PRO A 74 0.31 1.26 14.97
N PHE A 75 -0.64 0.45 15.41
CA PHE A 75 -2.01 0.51 14.92
C PHE A 75 -3.01 0.21 16.03
N ALA A 76 -4.22 0.73 15.85
CA ALA A 76 -5.29 0.60 16.83
C ALA A 76 -6.08 -0.69 16.57
N MET A 77 -6.29 -1.52 17.58
CA MET A 77 -7.19 -2.68 17.50
C MET A 77 -8.36 -2.52 18.46
N PRO A 78 -9.57 -3.00 18.10
CA PRO A 78 -10.66 -3.12 19.04
C PRO A 78 -10.23 -4.02 20.19
N ILE A 79 -10.51 -3.60 21.43
CA ILE A 79 -10.41 -4.48 22.58
C ILE A 79 -11.46 -5.58 22.37
N GLY A 80 -11.03 -6.84 22.35
CA GLY A 80 -11.95 -7.97 22.27
C GLY A 80 -12.93 -7.88 23.44
N GLY A 81 -14.19 -7.57 23.14
CA GLY A 81 -15.21 -7.25 24.14
C GLY A 81 -15.33 -8.37 25.16
N ARG A 82 -14.82 -8.12 26.37
CA ARG A 82 -15.03 -9.01 27.51
C ARG A 82 -16.37 -8.59 28.13
N GLY A 83 -17.43 -9.27 27.72
CA GLY A 83 -18.72 -9.20 28.39
C GLY A 83 -18.84 -10.38 29.35
N ALA A 84 -18.83 -10.11 30.65
CA ALA A 84 -19.14 -11.13 31.65
C ALA A 84 -20.59 -10.92 32.12
N THR A 85 -21.43 -11.94 31.93
CA THR A 85 -22.75 -11.99 32.55
C THR A 85 -22.67 -12.86 33.80
N GLY A 86 -23.16 -12.35 34.93
CA GLY A 86 -23.36 -13.15 36.13
C GLY A 86 -24.68 -13.93 36.06
N MET A 87 -24.71 -15.14 36.60
CA MET A 87 -25.97 -15.87 36.82
C MET A 87 -26.84 -15.09 37.82
N ALA A 88 -28.06 -14.74 37.44
CA ALA A 88 -29.04 -14.09 38.31
C ALA A 88 -30.24 -15.01 38.51
N SER A 89 -30.63 -15.24 39.77
CA SER A 89 -31.88 -15.92 40.13
C SER A 89 -32.87 -14.92 40.71
N ILE A 90 -34.16 -15.13 40.46
CA ILE A 90 -35.26 -14.41 41.11
C ILE A 90 -35.71 -15.18 42.35
N ALA A 91 -35.83 -14.51 43.49
CA ALA A 91 -36.34 -15.11 44.72
C ALA A 91 -37.80 -14.70 44.92
N VAL A 92 -38.67 -15.69 45.12
CA VAL A 92 -40.07 -15.49 45.50
C VAL A 92 -40.22 -15.95 46.94
N THR A 93 -40.60 -15.03 47.82
CA THR A 93 -40.81 -15.33 49.25
C THR A 93 -42.30 -15.28 49.55
N GLU A 94 -42.85 -16.36 50.10
CA GLU A 94 -44.22 -16.42 50.56
C GLU A 94 -44.28 -16.09 52.07
N SER A 95 -45.09 -15.10 52.44
CA SER A 95 -45.35 -14.79 53.84
C SER A 95 -46.48 -15.66 54.40
N ALA A 96 -46.48 -15.91 55.71
CA ALA A 96 -47.45 -16.76 56.40
C ALA A 96 -48.94 -16.38 56.20
N ASN A 97 -49.23 -15.17 55.71
CA ASN A 97 -50.58 -14.70 55.36
C ASN A 97 -50.97 -14.91 53.88
N GLY A 98 -50.21 -15.71 53.11
CA GLY A 98 -50.50 -15.98 51.70
C GLY A 98 -50.11 -14.86 50.74
N THR A 99 -49.38 -13.84 51.21
CA THR A 99 -48.86 -12.78 50.36
C THR A 99 -47.51 -13.18 49.77
N HIS A 100 -47.41 -13.21 48.44
CA HIS A 100 -46.14 -13.42 47.74
C HIS A 100 -45.42 -12.10 47.53
N THR A 101 -44.15 -12.02 47.93
CA THR A 101 -43.29 -10.87 47.65
C THR A 101 -42.18 -11.33 46.70
N VAL A 102 -42.09 -10.67 45.54
CA VAL A 102 -40.99 -10.84 44.60
C VAL A 102 -39.96 -9.77 44.92
N ASN A 103 -38.74 -10.17 45.25
CA ASN A 103 -37.62 -9.23 45.34
C ASN A 103 -36.83 -9.29 44.03
N PRO A 104 -36.91 -8.28 43.15
CA PRO A 104 -36.11 -8.26 41.93
C PRO A 104 -34.63 -8.33 42.30
N ASN A 105 -33.87 -9.21 41.64
CA ASN A 105 -32.42 -9.29 41.82
C ASN A 105 -31.74 -8.25 40.90
N PRO A 106 -31.17 -7.15 41.43
CA PRO A 106 -30.43 -6.22 40.61
C PRO A 106 -29.14 -6.91 40.15
N HIS A 107 -28.94 -7.00 38.84
CA HIS A 107 -27.69 -7.50 38.28
C HIS A 107 -27.09 -6.45 37.36
N ASN A 108 -25.76 -6.44 37.31
CA ASN A 108 -24.99 -5.51 36.51
C ASN A 108 -24.27 -6.27 35.40
N HIS A 109 -24.13 -5.61 34.27
CA HIS A 109 -23.29 -6.06 33.18
C HIS A 109 -22.09 -5.13 33.11
N THR A 110 -20.90 -5.70 32.95
CA THR A 110 -19.69 -4.93 32.67
C THR A 110 -19.23 -5.27 31.26
N LEU A 111 -19.05 -4.22 30.47
CA LEU A 111 -18.61 -4.30 29.09
C LEU A 111 -17.35 -3.46 28.96
N ASP A 112 -16.23 -4.11 28.64
CA ASP A 112 -15.04 -3.40 28.20
C ASP A 112 -15.17 -3.15 26.69
N ALA A 113 -15.57 -1.93 26.34
CA ALA A 113 -15.60 -1.44 24.98
C ALA A 113 -14.53 -0.36 24.80
N GLY A 114 -13.69 -0.49 23.77
CA GLY A 114 -12.65 0.49 23.49
C GLY A 114 -11.71 0.06 22.37
N VAL A 115 -10.80 0.94 22.03
CA VAL A 115 -9.70 0.70 21.09
C VAL A 115 -8.40 0.84 21.88
N THR A 116 -7.49 -0.11 21.72
CA THR A 116 -6.15 -0.02 22.30
C THR A 116 -5.12 0.15 21.19
N LEU A 117 -4.11 0.99 21.44
CA LEU A 117 -2.98 1.13 20.54
C LEU A 117 -2.03 -0.06 20.77
N VAL A 118 -1.77 -0.82 19.71
CA VAL A 118 -0.89 -1.98 19.73
C VAL A 118 0.35 -1.64 18.94
N SER A 119 1.52 -1.84 19.55
CA SER A 119 2.80 -1.76 18.84
C SER A 119 2.90 -2.90 17.83
N SER A 120 3.41 -2.58 16.64
CA SER A 120 3.78 -3.57 15.65
C SER A 120 4.98 -4.38 16.15
N SER A 121 4.87 -5.70 16.08
CA SER A 121 5.98 -6.62 16.34
C SER A 121 6.38 -7.24 15.02
N VAL A 122 7.61 -6.94 14.57
CA VAL A 122 8.10 -7.33 13.26
C VAL A 122 9.48 -7.95 13.42
N GLN A 123 9.61 -9.22 13.06
CA GLN A 123 10.90 -9.93 12.98
C GLN A 123 10.96 -10.80 11.72
N ASN A 124 12.16 -11.19 11.31
CA ASN A 124 12.38 -12.11 10.18
C ASN A 124 11.69 -11.67 8.87
N VAL A 125 11.79 -10.38 8.57
CA VAL A 125 11.09 -9.79 7.43
C VAL A 125 11.58 -10.37 6.11
N ARG A 126 10.62 -10.78 5.27
CA ARG A 126 10.84 -11.15 3.87
C ARG A 126 9.93 -10.36 2.96
N LEU A 127 10.48 -9.92 1.83
CA LEU A 127 9.77 -9.11 0.85
C LEU A 127 9.77 -9.80 -0.50
N LYS A 128 8.58 -9.96 -1.10
CA LYS A 128 8.42 -10.50 -2.44
C LYS A 128 7.80 -9.50 -3.38
N ILE A 129 8.22 -9.53 -4.64
CA ILE A 129 7.60 -8.77 -5.74
C ILE A 129 7.23 -9.76 -6.84
N ALA A 130 5.95 -9.82 -7.20
CA ALA A 130 5.40 -10.75 -8.18
C ALA A 130 5.80 -12.22 -7.91
N GLY A 131 5.81 -12.62 -6.63
CA GLY A 131 6.19 -13.96 -6.17
C GLY A 131 7.69 -14.23 -6.09
N ILE A 132 8.55 -13.33 -6.59
CA ILE A 132 10.01 -13.44 -6.48
C ILE A 132 10.48 -12.88 -5.14
N ASP A 133 11.30 -13.63 -4.41
CA ASP A 133 11.91 -13.17 -3.16
C ASP A 133 13.04 -12.17 -3.45
N MET A 134 12.88 -10.96 -2.93
CA MET A 134 13.79 -9.84 -3.14
C MET A 134 14.63 -9.54 -1.89
N THR A 135 14.44 -10.31 -0.82
CA THR A 135 14.92 -9.98 0.53
C THR A 135 16.43 -9.80 0.57
N ASP A 136 17.18 -10.78 0.07
CA ASP A 136 18.64 -10.75 0.08
C ASP A 136 19.19 -9.67 -0.87
N ALA A 137 18.48 -9.38 -1.96
CA ALA A 137 18.87 -8.33 -2.90
C ALA A 137 18.75 -6.94 -2.25
N PHE A 138 17.68 -6.67 -1.50
CA PHE A 138 17.54 -5.40 -0.78
C PHE A 138 18.45 -5.30 0.45
N LYS A 139 18.68 -6.40 1.17
CA LYS A 139 19.67 -6.42 2.28
C LYS A 139 21.07 -6.07 1.80
N LYS A 140 21.46 -6.43 0.58
CA LYS A 140 22.75 -6.02 0.00
C LYS A 140 22.87 -4.51 -0.21
N GLN A 141 21.77 -3.81 -0.44
CA GLN A 141 21.78 -2.34 -0.56
C GLN A 141 21.97 -1.67 0.80
N TYR A 142 21.33 -2.22 1.83
CA TYR A 142 21.30 -1.66 3.19
C TYR A 142 21.54 -2.76 4.24
N PRO A 143 22.79 -3.24 4.40
CA PRO A 143 23.07 -4.42 5.24
C PRO A 143 22.80 -4.20 6.72
N ASN A 144 22.90 -2.97 7.20
CA ASN A 144 22.72 -2.61 8.61
C ASN A 144 21.34 -2.02 8.91
N ASN A 145 20.55 -1.71 7.90
CA ASN A 145 19.26 -1.02 8.04
C ASN A 145 18.13 -1.85 7.41
N TRP A 146 18.15 -3.15 7.68
CA TRP A 146 17.04 -4.03 7.31
C TRP A 146 15.88 -3.88 8.30
N ILE A 147 14.67 -4.21 7.85
CA ILE A 147 13.45 -4.09 8.64
C ILE A 147 13.50 -5.09 9.80
N ASP A 148 13.60 -4.58 11.03
CA ASP A 148 13.70 -5.34 12.28
C ASP A 148 12.77 -4.83 13.40
N GLY A 149 11.90 -3.87 13.08
CA GLY A 149 10.96 -3.28 14.05
C GLY A 149 10.08 -2.20 13.46
N GLU A 150 9.58 -1.32 14.34
CA GLU A 150 8.85 -0.10 13.95
C GLU A 150 9.82 0.96 13.40
N GLY A 151 9.38 1.72 12.41
CA GLY A 151 10.18 2.79 11.81
C GLY A 151 10.02 2.91 10.30
N VAL A 152 10.84 3.77 9.71
CA VAL A 152 10.92 4.00 8.26
C VAL A 152 12.19 3.35 7.71
N PHE A 153 12.03 2.47 6.73
CA PHE A 153 13.11 1.69 6.15
C PHE A 153 13.28 2.01 4.65
N PRO A 154 14.52 2.14 4.15
CA PRO A 154 15.80 1.91 4.86
C PRO A 154 16.21 3.02 5.85
N ASN A 155 15.67 4.23 5.72
CA ASN A 155 15.74 5.29 6.74
C ASN A 155 14.67 6.38 6.49
N GLU A 156 14.60 7.34 7.41
CA GLU A 156 13.73 8.53 7.33
C GLU A 156 14.19 9.58 6.31
N GLY A 157 15.43 9.50 5.84
CA GLY A 157 16.02 10.44 4.88
C GLY A 157 15.57 10.18 3.45
N PHE A 158 16.41 10.53 2.48
CA PHE A 158 16.10 10.40 1.05
C PHE A 158 16.40 9.01 0.45
N GLU A 159 16.86 8.06 1.26
CA GLU A 159 17.23 6.73 0.78
C GLU A 159 16.01 5.80 0.67
N ASN A 160 15.96 5.02 -0.41
CA ASN A 160 14.85 4.10 -0.73
C ASN A 160 15.41 2.74 -1.15
N PHE A 161 14.60 1.69 -1.04
CA PHE A 161 14.93 0.42 -1.67
C PHE A 161 14.81 0.56 -3.19
N ASP A 162 15.90 0.36 -3.91
CA ASP A 162 15.96 0.50 -5.37
C ASP A 162 15.73 -0.87 -6.03
N VAL A 163 14.58 -1.02 -6.70
CA VAL A 163 14.23 -2.27 -7.38
C VAL A 163 15.13 -2.51 -8.58
N LEU A 164 15.50 -1.46 -9.34
CA LEU A 164 16.33 -1.60 -10.54
C LEU A 164 17.73 -2.11 -10.18
N LYS A 165 18.29 -1.61 -9.07
CA LYS A 165 19.56 -2.12 -8.54
C LYS A 165 19.42 -3.51 -7.91
N ALA A 166 18.32 -3.78 -7.21
CA ALA A 166 18.11 -5.08 -6.55
C ALA A 166 18.02 -6.23 -7.57
N VAL A 167 17.35 -6.02 -8.70
CA VAL A 167 17.18 -7.06 -9.72
C VAL A 167 18.48 -7.43 -10.45
N GLU A 168 19.56 -6.67 -10.30
CA GLU A 168 20.90 -7.04 -10.79
C GLU A 168 21.43 -8.30 -10.08
N HIS A 169 20.97 -8.55 -8.85
CA HIS A 169 21.36 -9.72 -8.06
C HIS A 169 20.48 -10.96 -8.29
N LEU A 170 19.50 -10.87 -9.20
CA LEU A 170 18.58 -11.95 -9.54
C LEU A 170 18.96 -12.62 -10.86
N TRP A 171 18.42 -13.81 -11.09
CA TRP A 171 18.49 -14.45 -12.40
C TRP A 171 17.69 -13.70 -13.46
N ASP A 172 18.09 -13.80 -14.72
CA ASP A 172 17.50 -13.01 -15.82
C ASP A 172 15.99 -13.19 -15.96
N TRP A 173 15.48 -14.42 -15.79
CA TRP A 173 14.04 -14.67 -15.86
C TRP A 173 13.28 -14.02 -14.69
N GLN A 174 13.87 -14.00 -13.49
CA GLN A 174 13.27 -13.35 -12.30
C GLN A 174 13.21 -11.84 -12.50
N ARG A 175 14.32 -11.26 -13.01
CA ARG A 175 14.39 -9.85 -13.39
C ARG A 175 13.28 -9.50 -14.39
N GLY A 176 13.09 -10.33 -15.42
CA GLY A 176 11.99 -10.14 -16.39
C GLY A 176 10.60 -10.14 -15.74
N VAL A 177 10.34 -11.03 -14.78
CA VAL A 177 9.06 -11.07 -14.05
C VAL A 177 8.85 -9.80 -13.21
N VAL A 178 9.87 -9.33 -12.49
CA VAL A 178 9.78 -8.14 -11.63
C VAL A 178 9.60 -6.87 -12.44
N LEU A 179 10.37 -6.71 -13.53
CA LEU A 179 10.38 -5.48 -14.35
C LEU A 179 9.30 -5.44 -15.43
N SER A 180 8.67 -6.57 -15.75
CA SER A 180 7.63 -6.58 -16.79
C SER A 180 6.48 -5.64 -16.45
N PRO A 181 5.78 -5.07 -17.45
CA PRO A 181 4.59 -4.29 -17.21
C PRO A 181 3.47 -5.07 -16.51
N GLY A 182 2.50 -4.33 -15.97
CA GLY A 182 1.28 -4.86 -15.38
C GLY A 182 1.17 -4.63 -13.87
N TYR A 183 0.18 -5.29 -13.28
CA TYR A 183 -0.12 -5.20 -11.86
C TYR A 183 0.84 -6.09 -11.06
N LYS A 184 1.64 -5.48 -10.18
CA LYS A 184 2.59 -6.20 -9.34
C LYS A 184 2.06 -6.31 -7.93
N LYS A 185 1.96 -7.55 -7.46
CA LYS A 185 1.72 -7.87 -6.06
C LYS A 185 3.05 -7.77 -5.30
N VAL A 186 3.10 -6.93 -4.28
CA VAL A 186 4.22 -6.83 -3.34
C VAL A 186 3.75 -7.39 -1.99
N GLU A 187 4.50 -8.33 -1.44
CA GLU A 187 4.11 -9.06 -0.22
C GLU A 187 5.20 -8.95 0.83
N LEU A 188 4.86 -8.40 1.99
CA LEU A 188 5.73 -8.27 3.15
C LEU A 188 5.32 -9.31 4.19
N PHE A 189 6.20 -10.29 4.42
CA PHE A 189 6.06 -11.32 5.43
C PHE A 189 6.89 -10.93 6.64
N ALA A 190 6.37 -11.13 7.85
CA ALA A 190 7.13 -11.01 9.07
C ALA A 190 6.55 -11.92 10.16
N THR A 191 7.30 -12.11 11.24
CA THR A 191 6.80 -12.70 12.47
C THR A 191 6.24 -11.60 13.36
N GLY A 192 5.04 -11.81 13.88
CA GLY A 192 4.27 -10.85 14.69
C GLY A 192 3.18 -10.14 13.88
N THR A 193 2.37 -9.33 14.56
CA THR A 193 1.31 -8.53 13.91
C THR A 193 1.80 -7.12 13.67
N PHE A 194 1.55 -6.60 12.48
CA PHE A 194 2.09 -5.31 12.08
C PHE A 194 1.21 -4.57 11.08
N ASN A 195 1.34 -3.24 11.09
CA ASN A 195 0.77 -2.36 10.10
C ASN A 195 1.91 -1.75 9.26
N ALA A 196 1.83 -1.97 7.95
CA ALA A 196 2.86 -1.56 7.02
C ALA A 196 2.31 -0.59 5.96
N THR A 197 3.11 0.41 5.62
CA THR A 197 2.86 1.32 4.50
C THR A 197 3.99 1.19 3.50
N LEU A 198 3.65 0.90 2.25
CA LEU A 198 4.58 0.96 1.12
C LEU A 198 4.42 2.32 0.44
N VAL A 199 5.50 3.10 0.41
CA VAL A 199 5.54 4.40 -0.28
C VAL A 199 6.27 4.21 -1.60
N ASN A 200 5.56 4.26 -2.71
CA ASN A 200 6.10 3.98 -4.03
C ASN A 200 6.62 5.25 -4.72
N TYR A 201 7.78 5.12 -5.38
CA TYR A 201 8.42 6.13 -6.21
C TYR A 201 8.75 5.52 -7.56
N LEU A 202 7.96 5.87 -8.58
CA LEU A 202 8.09 5.32 -9.93
C LEU A 202 8.33 6.45 -10.92
N LYS A 203 9.35 6.30 -11.76
CA LYS A 203 9.68 7.22 -12.84
C LYS A 203 9.93 6.46 -14.13
N TYR A 204 9.24 6.85 -15.19
CA TYR A 204 9.36 6.21 -16.48
C TYR A 204 9.18 7.21 -17.62
N SER A 205 9.76 6.86 -18.76
CA SER A 205 9.71 7.68 -19.97
C SER A 205 8.94 6.96 -21.08
N HIS A 206 8.18 7.78 -21.82
CA HIS A 206 7.38 7.37 -22.97
C HIS A 206 8.05 7.84 -24.28
N THR A 207 9.22 7.33 -24.64
CA THR A 207 9.90 7.73 -25.88
C THR A 207 9.53 6.87 -27.08
N ASN A 208 8.32 6.99 -27.63
CA ASN A 208 7.88 6.18 -28.78
C ASN A 208 8.85 6.37 -29.98
N ARG A 209 9.85 5.49 -30.19
CA ARG A 209 10.84 5.60 -31.28
C ARG A 209 10.18 5.30 -32.62
#